data_AF-H1V045-F1
#
_entry.id   AF-H1V045-F1
#
_cell.length_a   1.000
_cell.length_b   1.000
_cell.length_c   1.000
_cell.angle_alpha   90.00
_cell.angle_beta   90.00
_cell.angle_gamma   90.00
#
_symmetry.space_group_name_H-M   'P 1'
#
loop_
_entity.id
_entity.type
_entity.pdbx_description
1 polymer ?
#
loop_
_entity_poly.entity_id
_entity_poly.type
_entity_poly.pdbx_seq_one_letter_code
_entity_poly.pdbx_strand_id
1 'polypeptide(L)'
;MYSFSILRLYLISHLYIGRNPPCQKEDTPADGPVCSALELQSRAIVPGSIRIVYAIIYSLFLGFGITIGAVLYGMFDDNAVSTTSCTNSIPAHYTFIFVPLFVLCISILYQAKWRQMPVMLVVAFAGYVVNYFSGLRFSAAPQVANTLGALTVGVLANLYSRLRHGVAAATLIPAIFTQVPGGLASTGGLLSGLRTANALTNSTHSVNGTSSVQYSEGESLNTVVFNVAASMIQIAIGIAVGLFISALIIYPLGKRRSGLFSF
;
A
#
# COMPACT_ATOMS: atom_id res chain seq x y z
N MET A 1 -7.28 -5.99 22.61
CA MET A 1 -8.32 -7.05 22.65
C MET A 1 -8.62 -7.69 21.28
N TYR A 2 -8.28 -7.05 20.15
CA TYR A 2 -8.37 -7.65 18.81
C TYR A 2 -7.36 -8.78 18.53
N SER A 3 -6.23 -8.82 19.25
CA SER A 3 -5.15 -9.80 19.02
C SER A 3 -5.48 -11.24 19.46
N PHE A 4 -6.43 -11.44 20.38
CA PHE A 4 -6.75 -12.78 20.93
C PHE A 4 -7.91 -13.47 20.22
N SER A 5 -8.85 -12.69 19.66
CA SER A 5 -9.98 -13.25 18.88
C SER A 5 -9.54 -13.75 17.50
N ILE A 6 -8.52 -13.11 16.91
CA ILE A 6 -7.89 -13.52 15.65
C ILE A 6 -7.15 -14.86 15.81
N LEU A 7 -6.52 -15.09 16.97
CA LEU A 7 -5.79 -16.32 17.28
C LEU A 7 -6.72 -17.55 17.43
N ARG A 8 -7.99 -17.35 17.80
CA ARG A 8 -8.95 -18.46 17.96
C ARG A 8 -9.61 -18.87 16.65
N LEU A 9 -9.75 -17.96 15.68
CA LEU A 9 -10.08 -18.32 14.29
C LEU A 9 -8.89 -19.04 13.61
N TYR A 10 -7.65 -18.71 13.99
CA TYR A 10 -6.40 -19.28 13.47
C TYR A 10 -6.30 -20.80 13.63
N LEU A 11 -6.89 -21.39 14.67
CA LEU A 11 -6.84 -22.84 14.91
C LEU A 11 -7.85 -23.62 14.06
N ILE A 12 -8.94 -23.00 13.62
CA ILE A 12 -10.01 -23.69 12.88
C ILE A 12 -9.69 -23.76 11.38
N SER A 13 -9.01 -22.74 10.84
CA SER A 13 -8.59 -22.72 9.43
C SER A 13 -7.46 -23.70 9.09
N HIS A 14 -6.75 -24.25 10.09
CA HIS A 14 -5.66 -25.19 9.89
C HIS A 14 -6.09 -26.61 9.46
N LEU A 15 -7.40 -26.93 9.50
CA LEU A 15 -7.91 -28.27 9.17
C LEU A 15 -8.39 -28.46 7.72
N TYR A 16 -8.44 -27.41 6.88
CA TYR A 16 -9.08 -27.46 5.56
C TYR A 16 -8.13 -27.16 4.37
N ILE A 17 -6.83 -27.44 4.49
CA ILE A 17 -5.85 -27.15 3.43
C ILE A 17 -5.65 -28.36 2.51
N GLY A 18 -6.42 -28.41 1.43
CA GLY A 18 -6.24 -29.31 0.29
C GLY A 18 -6.24 -28.57 -1.05
N ARG A 19 -5.08 -28.54 -1.73
CA ARG A 19 -4.90 -28.45 -3.20
C ARG A 19 -5.45 -27.31 -4.09
N ASN A 20 -5.96 -26.18 -3.58
CA ASN A 20 -6.36 -25.06 -4.49
C ASN A 20 -5.25 -24.01 -4.76
N PRO A 21 -5.26 -23.37 -5.96
CA PRO A 21 -4.30 -22.32 -6.37
C PRO A 21 -4.27 -21.14 -5.38
N PRO A 22 -3.17 -20.34 -5.35
CA PRO A 22 -2.94 -19.34 -4.31
C PRO A 22 -4.09 -18.34 -4.11
N CYS A 23 -4.76 -17.88 -5.19
CA CYS A 23 -5.88 -16.91 -5.08
C CYS A 23 -7.20 -17.46 -4.49
N GLN A 24 -7.28 -18.74 -4.13
CA GLN A 24 -8.45 -19.30 -3.42
C GLN A 24 -8.25 -19.44 -1.90
N LYS A 25 -7.08 -19.06 -1.35
CA LYS A 25 -6.80 -19.19 0.09
C LYS A 25 -6.74 -17.88 0.86
N GLU A 26 -6.73 -16.74 0.17
CA GLU A 26 -6.62 -15.42 0.79
C GLU A 26 -8.01 -14.76 0.96
N ASP A 27 -8.65 -15.02 2.10
CA ASP A 27 -9.92 -14.38 2.53
C ASP A 27 -9.68 -13.05 3.28
N THR A 28 -8.56 -12.35 3.05
CA THR A 28 -8.37 -11.02 3.64
C THR A 28 -8.85 -9.92 2.69
N PRO A 29 -9.58 -8.90 3.18
CA PRO A 29 -10.13 -7.84 2.33
C PRO A 29 -9.05 -7.01 1.61
N ALA A 30 -7.79 -7.08 2.04
CA ALA A 30 -6.67 -6.33 1.45
C ALA A 30 -6.13 -6.96 0.15
N ASP A 31 -6.24 -8.28 -0.04
CA ASP A 31 -5.61 -9.00 -1.17
C ASP A 31 -6.58 -9.22 -2.34
N GLY A 32 -7.88 -9.05 -2.07
CA GLY A 32 -8.97 -9.22 -3.02
C GLY A 32 -8.74 -8.54 -4.38
N PRO A 33 -8.42 -7.23 -4.44
CA PRO A 33 -8.27 -6.51 -5.70
C PRO A 33 -7.16 -7.07 -6.62
N VAL A 34 -6.07 -7.56 -6.01
CA VAL A 34 -4.90 -8.05 -6.75
C VAL A 34 -5.22 -9.41 -7.38
N CYS A 35 -5.86 -10.30 -6.61
CA CYS A 35 -6.36 -11.58 -7.13
C CYS A 35 -7.46 -11.38 -8.17
N SER A 36 -8.34 -10.41 -7.99
CA SER A 36 -9.36 -10.09 -8.98
C SER A 36 -8.79 -9.64 -10.31
N ALA A 37 -7.74 -8.83 -10.31
CA ALA A 37 -7.08 -8.40 -11.55
C ALA A 37 -6.51 -9.60 -12.31
N LEU A 38 -5.94 -10.59 -11.60
CA LEU A 38 -5.43 -11.83 -12.18
C LEU A 38 -6.57 -12.74 -12.71
N GLU A 39 -7.69 -12.83 -11.99
CA GLU A 39 -8.89 -13.55 -12.43
C GLU A 39 -9.52 -12.90 -13.67
N LEU A 40 -9.57 -11.57 -13.72
CA LEU A 40 -10.07 -10.81 -14.87
C LEU A 40 -9.17 -11.02 -16.10
N GLN A 41 -7.84 -10.99 -15.91
CA GLN A 41 -6.87 -11.26 -16.97
C GLN A 41 -6.94 -12.70 -17.49
N SER A 42 -7.29 -13.67 -16.62
CA SER A 42 -7.46 -15.08 -16.99
C SER A 42 -8.86 -15.42 -17.53
N ARG A 43 -9.66 -14.40 -17.88
CA ARG A 43 -11.04 -14.50 -18.41
C ARG A 43 -12.09 -15.01 -17.42
N ALA A 44 -11.76 -15.10 -16.13
CA ALA A 44 -12.72 -15.37 -15.06
C ALA A 44 -13.38 -14.06 -14.58
N ILE A 45 -14.24 -13.48 -15.43
CA ILE A 45 -14.82 -12.14 -15.22
C ILE A 45 -15.77 -12.09 -14.01
N VAL A 46 -16.56 -13.15 -13.80
CA VAL A 46 -17.58 -13.20 -12.74
C VAL A 46 -16.97 -13.17 -11.32
N PRO A 47 -16.01 -14.04 -10.94
CA PRO A 47 -15.41 -13.98 -9.60
C PRO A 47 -14.46 -12.78 -9.40
N GLY A 48 -13.81 -12.30 -10.47
CA GLY A 48 -12.93 -11.14 -10.39
C GLY A 48 -13.71 -9.84 -10.14
N SER A 49 -14.82 -9.63 -10.85
CA SER A 49 -15.62 -8.39 -10.77
C SER A 49 -16.28 -8.16 -9.41
N ILE A 50 -16.89 -9.18 -8.80
CA ILE A 50 -17.58 -9.05 -7.50
C ILE A 50 -16.62 -8.58 -6.39
N ARG A 51 -15.40 -9.09 -6.39
CA ARG A 51 -14.35 -8.73 -5.42
C ARG A 51 -13.83 -7.31 -5.63
N ILE A 52 -13.73 -6.84 -6.88
CA ILE A 52 -13.40 -5.44 -7.18
C ILE A 52 -14.52 -4.50 -6.72
N VAL A 53 -15.79 -4.84 -6.99
CA VAL A 53 -16.94 -4.06 -6.54
C VAL A 53 -16.99 -3.99 -5.02
N TYR A 54 -16.76 -5.11 -4.33
CA TYR A 54 -16.68 -5.13 -2.86
C TYR A 54 -15.58 -4.21 -2.33
N ALA A 55 -14.39 -4.24 -2.93
CA ALA A 55 -13.28 -3.37 -2.53
C ALA A 55 -13.60 -1.88 -2.76
N ILE A 56 -14.32 -1.53 -3.84
CA ILE A 56 -14.79 -0.16 -4.09
C ILE A 56 -15.78 0.28 -3.00
N ILE A 57 -16.80 -0.53 -2.72
CA ILE A 57 -17.81 -0.24 -1.68
C ILE A 57 -17.15 -0.08 -0.31
N TYR A 58 -16.22 -0.99 0.03
CA TYR A 58 -15.48 -0.93 1.30
C TYR A 58 -14.63 0.33 1.40
N SER A 59 -13.90 0.69 0.34
CA SER A 59 -13.11 1.93 0.28
C SER A 59 -13.97 3.19 0.42
N LEU A 60 -15.16 3.20 -0.20
CA LEU A 60 -16.14 4.29 -0.05
C LEU A 60 -16.61 4.44 1.39
N PHE A 61 -16.99 3.34 2.05
CA PHE A 61 -17.38 3.38 3.45
C PHE A 61 -16.24 3.80 4.37
N LEU A 62 -15.01 3.37 4.08
CA LEU A 62 -13.83 3.74 4.85
C LEU A 62 -13.52 5.24 4.69
N GLY A 63 -13.56 5.79 3.47
CA GLY A 63 -13.34 7.22 3.21
C GLY A 63 -14.43 8.11 3.84
N PHE A 64 -15.70 7.71 3.71
CA PHE A 64 -16.82 8.40 4.36
C PHE A 64 -16.73 8.32 5.89
N GLY A 65 -16.39 7.15 6.42
CA GLY A 65 -16.20 6.91 7.85
C GLY A 65 -15.09 7.77 8.46
N ILE A 66 -13.97 7.96 7.75
CA ILE A 66 -12.89 8.88 8.18
C ILE A 66 -13.41 10.32 8.25
N THR A 67 -14.18 10.74 7.24
CA THR A 67 -14.69 12.12 7.15
C THR A 67 -15.69 12.42 8.26
N ILE A 68 -16.69 11.55 8.45
CA ILE A 68 -17.66 11.66 9.56
C ILE A 68 -16.94 11.57 10.91
N GLY A 69 -16.02 10.62 11.07
CA GLY A 69 -15.29 10.43 12.31
C GLY A 69 -14.50 11.68 12.71
N ALA A 70 -13.85 12.34 11.75
CA ALA A 70 -13.13 13.59 11.98
C ALA A 70 -14.07 14.73 12.41
N VAL A 71 -15.23 14.87 11.75
CA VAL A 71 -16.24 15.89 12.11
C VAL A 71 -16.83 15.63 13.49
N LEU A 72 -17.23 14.39 13.76
CA LEU A 72 -17.82 14.01 15.04
C LEU A 72 -16.83 14.23 16.18
N TYR A 73 -15.55 13.88 15.98
CA TYR A 73 -14.49 14.13 16.95
C TYR A 73 -14.30 15.64 17.20
N GLY A 74 -14.25 16.46 16.14
CA GLY A 74 -14.11 17.92 16.25
C GLY A 74 -15.30 18.64 16.88
N MET A 75 -16.47 17.98 16.95
CA MET A 75 -17.63 18.47 17.69
C MET A 75 -17.61 18.09 19.18
N PHE A 76 -16.99 16.94 19.52
CA PHE A 76 -16.93 16.46 20.91
C PHE A 76 -15.78 17.07 21.71
N ASP A 77 -14.69 17.47 21.04
CA ASP A 77 -13.49 18.01 21.66
C ASP A 77 -13.25 19.46 21.20
N ASP A 78 -13.49 20.42 22.10
CA ASP A 78 -13.28 21.85 21.84
C ASP A 78 -11.80 22.20 21.59
N ASN A 79 -10.86 21.32 21.98
CA ASN A 79 -9.41 21.46 21.73
C ASN A 79 -8.91 20.57 20.58
N ALA A 80 -9.80 20.20 19.64
CA ALA A 80 -9.42 19.32 18.54
C ALA A 80 -8.21 19.86 17.74
N VAL A 81 -7.24 18.96 17.51
CA VAL A 81 -5.98 19.29 16.84
C VAL A 81 -6.22 19.54 15.34
N SER A 82 -6.23 20.80 14.93
CA SER A 82 -6.32 21.20 13.51
C SER A 82 -4.96 21.23 12.79
N THR A 83 -3.86 20.97 13.49
CA THR A 83 -2.51 21.00 12.91
C THR A 83 -2.26 19.73 12.10
N THR A 84 -2.07 19.89 10.78
CA THR A 84 -1.78 18.80 9.84
C THR A 84 -0.31 18.41 9.77
N SER A 85 0.55 19.07 10.55
CA SER A 85 2.00 18.88 10.56
C SER A 85 2.50 18.69 12.00
N CYS A 86 3.31 17.66 12.21
CA CYS A 86 3.93 17.39 13.50
C CYS A 86 5.18 18.26 13.70
N THR A 87 5.23 19.04 14.78
CA THR A 87 6.37 19.91 15.14
C THR A 87 7.65 19.12 15.46
N ASN A 88 7.51 17.90 15.98
CA ASN A 88 8.62 16.98 16.24
C ASN A 88 8.55 15.82 15.24
N SER A 89 8.99 16.06 14.01
CA SER A 89 9.03 15.02 12.99
C SER A 89 10.03 13.94 13.40
N ILE A 90 9.61 12.68 13.35
CA ILE A 90 10.45 11.55 13.75
C ILE A 90 11.68 11.53 12.84
N PRO A 91 12.90 11.55 13.40
CA PRO A 91 14.09 11.62 12.58
C PRO A 91 14.28 10.31 11.80
N ALA A 92 14.80 10.43 10.57
CA ALA A 92 14.76 9.37 9.56
C ALA A 92 15.42 8.04 9.96
N HIS A 93 16.30 8.03 10.96
CA HIS A 93 16.94 6.82 11.45
C HIS A 93 15.96 5.84 12.11
N TYR A 94 14.90 6.32 12.78
CA TYR A 94 13.88 5.43 13.35
C TYR A 94 13.08 4.73 12.26
N THR A 95 12.88 5.37 11.11
CA THR A 95 12.15 4.79 9.98
C THR A 95 12.87 3.56 9.42
N PHE A 96 14.21 3.55 9.40
CA PHE A 96 14.99 2.38 8.98
C PHE A 96 14.82 1.16 9.90
N ILE A 97 14.49 1.36 11.17
CA ILE A 97 14.19 0.28 12.12
C ILE A 97 12.71 -0.10 12.08
N PHE A 98 11.83 0.88 11.87
CA PHE A 98 10.39 0.66 11.85
C PHE A 98 9.94 -0.08 10.58
N VAL A 99 10.56 0.18 9.43
CA VAL A 99 10.25 -0.49 8.15
C VAL A 99 10.40 -2.01 8.22
N PRO A 100 11.54 -2.60 8.62
CA PRO A 100 11.66 -4.07 8.70
C PRO A 100 10.73 -4.67 9.76
N LEU A 101 10.45 -3.96 10.86
CA LEU A 101 9.47 -4.40 11.87
C LEU A 101 8.04 -4.43 11.29
N PHE A 102 7.67 -3.41 10.53
CA PHE A 102 6.39 -3.34 9.82
C PHE A 102 6.26 -4.45 8.78
N VAL A 103 7.30 -4.68 7.98
CA VAL A 103 7.34 -5.79 7.01
C VAL A 103 7.23 -7.14 7.69
N LEU A 104 7.89 -7.32 8.85
CA LEU A 104 7.77 -8.54 9.65
C LEU A 104 6.34 -8.75 10.13
N CYS A 105 5.69 -7.69 10.66
CA CYS A 105 4.30 -7.75 11.10
C CYS A 105 3.35 -8.13 9.94
N ILE A 106 3.50 -7.47 8.78
CA ILE A 106 2.75 -7.78 7.57
C ILE A 106 2.98 -9.23 7.12
N SER A 107 4.23 -9.69 7.15
CA SER A 107 4.58 -11.06 6.75
C SER A 107 3.93 -12.11 7.67
N ILE A 108 3.76 -11.79 8.96
CA ILE A 108 3.06 -12.66 9.92
C ILE A 108 1.55 -12.67 9.63
N LEU A 109 0.95 -11.51 9.33
CA LEU A 109 -0.47 -11.39 8.98
C LEU A 109 -0.82 -12.20 7.73
N TYR A 110 0.07 -12.22 6.74
CA TYR A 110 -0.08 -12.99 5.49
C TYR A 110 0.33 -14.46 5.57
N GLN A 111 0.52 -15.01 6.77
CA GLN A 111 0.93 -16.41 6.99
C GLN A 111 2.14 -16.84 6.14
N ALA A 112 3.13 -15.95 5.98
CA ALA A 112 4.34 -16.29 5.24
C ALA A 112 5.11 -17.42 5.96
N LYS A 113 5.62 -18.39 5.19
CA LYS A 113 6.44 -19.47 5.77
C LYS A 113 7.68 -18.86 6.43
N TRP A 114 7.93 -19.21 7.69
CA TRP A 114 9.08 -18.72 8.48
C TRP A 114 10.43 -18.78 7.77
N ARG A 115 10.62 -19.77 6.89
CA ARG A 115 11.86 -19.96 6.12
C ARG A 115 11.99 -19.03 4.90
N GLN A 116 10.90 -18.41 4.46
CA GLN A 116 10.83 -17.48 3.32
C GLN A 116 10.71 -16.00 3.76
N MET A 117 10.22 -15.75 4.97
CA MET A 117 10.17 -14.42 5.60
C MET A 117 11.46 -13.59 5.55
N PRO A 118 12.68 -14.15 5.79
CA PRO A 118 13.88 -13.31 5.79
C PRO A 118 14.19 -12.71 4.41
N VAL A 119 13.88 -13.44 3.33
CA VAL A 119 14.11 -12.94 1.96
C VAL A 119 13.14 -11.81 1.63
N MET A 120 11.88 -12.00 1.98
CA MET A 120 10.82 -11.01 1.85
C MET A 120 11.17 -9.70 2.56
N LEU A 121 11.74 -9.79 3.77
CA LEU A 121 12.22 -8.64 4.54
C LEU A 121 13.39 -7.93 3.86
N VAL A 122 14.39 -8.67 3.39
CA VAL A 122 15.57 -8.08 2.72
C VAL A 122 15.19 -7.37 1.42
N VAL A 123 14.29 -7.97 0.62
CA VAL A 123 13.82 -7.36 -0.64
C VAL A 123 13.04 -6.08 -0.37
N ALA A 124 12.09 -6.11 0.57
CA ALA A 124 11.31 -4.92 0.93
C ALA A 124 12.20 -3.80 1.49
N PHE A 125 13.15 -4.15 2.36
CA PHE A 125 14.09 -3.18 2.93
C PHE A 125 15.00 -2.56 1.86
N ALA A 126 15.55 -3.36 0.94
CA ALA A 126 16.36 -2.85 -0.16
C ALA A 126 15.55 -1.89 -1.06
N GLY A 127 14.30 -2.23 -1.37
CA GLY A 127 13.38 -1.36 -2.08
C GLY A 127 13.12 -0.02 -1.38
N TYR A 128 12.88 -0.06 -0.07
CA TYR A 128 12.69 1.13 0.75
C TYR A 128 13.94 2.02 0.76
N VAL A 129 15.13 1.44 0.94
CA VAL A 129 16.40 2.18 0.94
C VAL A 129 16.60 2.92 -0.38
N VAL A 130 16.40 2.25 -1.52
CA VAL A 130 16.51 2.89 -2.84
C VAL A 130 15.47 3.99 -3.01
N ASN A 131 14.22 3.75 -2.60
CA ASN A 131 13.17 4.75 -2.68
C ASN A 131 13.50 6.00 -1.83
N TYR A 132 14.01 5.81 -0.61
CA TYR A 132 14.37 6.89 0.30
C TYR A 132 15.49 7.77 -0.27
N PHE A 133 16.62 7.17 -0.68
CA PHE A 133 17.74 7.93 -1.25
C PHE A 133 17.38 8.58 -2.59
N SER A 134 16.59 7.92 -3.41
CA SER A 134 16.10 8.50 -4.67
C SER A 134 15.14 9.66 -4.43
N GLY A 135 14.30 9.57 -3.40
CA GLY A 135 13.40 10.66 -2.99
C GLY A 135 14.15 11.90 -2.51
N LEU A 136 15.27 11.73 -1.79
CA LEU A 136 16.14 12.84 -1.41
C LEU A 136 16.77 13.54 -2.62
N ARG A 137 17.12 12.77 -3.67
CA ARG A 137 17.81 13.31 -4.85
C ARG A 137 16.85 13.90 -5.89
N PHE A 138 15.65 13.35 -6.00
CA PHE A 138 14.62 13.71 -6.98
C PHE A 138 13.33 14.22 -6.29
N SER A 139 13.46 15.17 -5.37
CA SER A 139 12.32 15.74 -4.64
C SER A 139 11.25 16.40 -5.55
N ALA A 140 11.61 16.78 -6.78
CA ALA A 140 10.69 17.36 -7.75
C ALA A 140 9.84 16.33 -8.51
N ALA A 141 10.19 15.04 -8.46
CA ALA A 141 9.50 13.96 -9.18
C ALA A 141 9.45 12.67 -8.33
N PRO A 142 8.52 12.57 -7.36
CA PRO A 142 8.37 11.40 -6.48
C PRO A 142 8.14 10.08 -7.24
N GLN A 143 7.60 10.14 -8.45
CA GLN A 143 7.33 9.00 -9.31
C GLN A 143 8.62 8.25 -9.67
N VAL A 144 9.71 8.99 -9.89
CA VAL A 144 11.03 8.43 -10.21
C VAL A 144 11.56 7.59 -9.05
N ALA A 145 11.43 8.09 -7.82
CA ALA A 145 11.84 7.37 -6.63
C ALA A 145 11.09 6.04 -6.48
N ASN A 146 9.76 6.06 -6.67
CA ASN A 146 8.93 4.86 -6.60
C ASN A 146 9.28 3.86 -7.71
N THR A 147 9.57 4.32 -8.93
CA THR A 147 10.03 3.46 -10.03
C THR A 147 11.37 2.80 -9.72
N LEU A 148 12.34 3.52 -9.16
CA LEU A 148 13.65 2.97 -8.80
C LEU A 148 13.55 1.97 -7.64
N GLY A 149 12.71 2.25 -6.65
CA GLY A 149 12.39 1.33 -5.57
C GLY A 149 11.74 0.04 -6.08
N ALA A 150 10.71 0.16 -6.93
CA ALA A 150 10.02 -0.96 -7.55
C ALA A 150 10.92 -1.79 -8.48
N LEU A 151 11.79 -1.13 -9.26
CA LEU A 151 12.78 -1.78 -10.10
C LEU A 151 13.75 -2.62 -9.26
N THR A 152 14.24 -2.08 -8.14
CA THR A 152 15.14 -2.81 -7.23
C THR A 152 14.46 -4.03 -6.62
N VAL A 153 13.22 -3.86 -6.14
CA VAL A 153 12.39 -4.95 -5.62
C VAL A 153 12.15 -6.03 -6.67
N GLY A 154 11.77 -5.63 -7.87
CA GLY A 154 11.53 -6.52 -8.99
C GLY A 154 12.79 -7.28 -9.41
N VAL A 155 13.95 -6.61 -9.45
CA VAL A 155 15.23 -7.25 -9.79
C VAL A 155 15.60 -8.29 -8.72
N LEU A 156 15.54 -7.93 -7.44
CA LEU A 156 15.89 -8.85 -6.36
C LEU A 156 14.92 -10.02 -6.24
N ALA A 157 13.61 -9.79 -6.39
CA ALA A 157 12.60 -10.84 -6.34
C ALA A 157 12.72 -11.83 -7.50
N ASN A 158 12.87 -11.33 -8.72
CA ASN A 158 13.02 -12.16 -9.91
C ASN A 158 14.39 -12.89 -9.93
N LEU A 159 15.46 -12.26 -9.42
CA LEU A 159 16.76 -12.92 -9.25
C LEU A 159 16.68 -14.05 -8.21
N TYR A 160 16.00 -13.79 -7.09
CA TYR A 160 15.78 -14.79 -6.05
C TYR A 160 14.96 -15.99 -6.57
N SER A 161 13.91 -15.74 -7.36
CA SER A 161 13.09 -16.78 -8.01
C SER A 161 13.86 -17.60 -9.05
N ARG A 162 14.96 -17.06 -9.60
CA ARG A 162 15.84 -17.79 -10.50
C ARG A 162 16.83 -18.69 -9.75
N LEU A 163 17.34 -18.23 -8.61
CA LEU A 163 18.32 -18.96 -7.79
C LEU A 163 17.68 -20.04 -6.91
N ARG A 164 16.42 -19.83 -6.52
CA ARG A 164 15.60 -20.79 -5.77
C ARG A 164 14.33 -21.02 -6.57
N HIS A 165 13.89 -22.27 -6.77
CA HIS A 165 12.63 -22.65 -7.43
C HIS A 165 11.35 -22.17 -6.68
N GLY A 166 11.33 -20.93 -6.22
CA GLY A 166 10.22 -20.27 -5.55
C GLY A 166 9.56 -19.23 -6.46
N VAL A 167 8.30 -18.92 -6.19
CA VAL A 167 7.50 -17.93 -6.91
C VAL A 167 7.90 -16.50 -6.51
N ALA A 168 8.28 -15.65 -7.47
CA ALA A 168 8.64 -14.25 -7.22
C ALA A 168 7.46 -13.44 -6.66
N ALA A 169 6.25 -13.72 -7.14
CA ALA A 169 4.99 -13.06 -6.77
C ALA A 169 4.81 -12.86 -5.25
N ALA A 170 5.04 -13.93 -4.47
CA ALA A 170 4.83 -13.89 -3.01
C ALA A 170 5.79 -12.92 -2.28
N THR A 171 6.96 -12.66 -2.85
CA THR A 171 7.95 -11.73 -2.25
C THR A 171 7.69 -10.26 -2.61
N LEU A 172 6.90 -10.00 -3.66
CA LEU A 172 6.61 -8.65 -4.16
C LEU A 172 5.52 -7.95 -3.34
N ILE A 173 4.49 -8.68 -2.92
CA ILE A 173 3.33 -8.15 -2.19
C ILE A 173 3.72 -7.19 -1.03
N PRO A 174 4.49 -7.60 -0.02
CA PRO A 174 4.85 -6.74 1.11
C PRO A 174 5.78 -5.60 0.72
N ALA A 175 6.64 -5.81 -0.28
CA ALA A 175 7.56 -4.79 -0.74
C ALA A 175 6.81 -3.65 -1.45
N ILE A 176 5.76 -3.98 -2.21
CA ILE A 176 4.85 -3.00 -2.80
C ILE A 176 4.05 -2.27 -1.71
N PHE A 177 3.55 -2.98 -0.69
CA PHE A 177 2.88 -2.34 0.45
C PHE A 177 3.75 -1.32 1.18
N THR A 178 5.08 -1.53 1.23
CA THR A 178 5.98 -0.52 1.82
C THR A 178 6.27 0.68 0.92
N GLN A 179 6.04 0.57 -0.39
CA GLN A 179 6.26 1.66 -1.34
C GLN A 179 5.04 2.54 -1.50
N VAL A 180 3.83 1.97 -1.39
CA VAL A 180 2.59 2.75 -1.46
C VAL A 180 2.21 3.21 -0.05
N PRO A 181 2.38 4.49 0.28
CA PRO A 181 1.98 5.00 1.59
C PRO A 181 0.46 4.92 1.76
N GLY A 182 -0.02 3.92 2.50
CA GLY A 182 -1.46 3.75 2.78
C GLY A 182 -2.10 4.96 3.48
N GLY A 183 -1.29 5.75 4.20
CA GLY A 183 -1.72 7.02 4.78
C GLY A 183 -2.09 8.11 3.75
N LEU A 184 -1.57 8.05 2.52
CA LEU A 184 -1.95 9.00 1.46
C LEU A 184 -3.41 8.81 1.03
N ALA A 185 -3.89 7.56 0.99
CA ALA A 185 -5.30 7.28 0.70
C ALA A 185 -6.24 7.88 1.76
N SER A 186 -5.83 7.85 3.04
CA SER A 186 -6.60 8.42 4.16
C SER A 186 -6.53 9.96 4.21
N THR A 187 -5.44 10.55 3.69
CA THR A 187 -5.17 11.99 3.77
C THR A 187 -6.28 12.83 3.12
N GLY A 188 -6.86 12.38 2.00
CA GLY A 188 -7.94 13.12 1.33
C GLY A 188 -9.22 13.21 2.15
N GLY A 189 -9.65 12.10 2.75
CA GLY A 189 -10.83 12.06 3.63
C GLY A 189 -10.61 12.82 4.93
N LEU A 190 -9.42 12.71 5.50
CA LEU A 190 -9.04 13.41 6.73
C LEU A 190 -8.99 14.93 6.52
N LEU A 191 -8.32 15.40 5.47
CA LEU A 191 -8.21 16.83 5.14
C LEU A 191 -9.59 17.46 4.86
N SER A 192 -10.47 16.73 4.17
CA SER A 192 -11.87 17.13 3.94
C SER A 192 -12.68 17.19 5.26
N GLY A 193 -12.51 16.18 6.11
CA GLY A 193 -13.16 16.11 7.43
C GLY A 193 -12.73 17.24 8.35
N LEU A 194 -11.43 17.54 8.42
CA LEU A 194 -10.87 18.63 9.23
C LEU A 194 -11.39 20.00 8.83
N ARG A 195 -11.52 20.29 7.53
CA ARG A 195 -12.11 21.57 7.09
C ARG A 195 -13.58 21.69 7.46
N THR A 196 -14.32 20.61 7.28
CA THR A 196 -15.74 20.57 7.64
C THR A 196 -15.91 20.74 9.15
N ALA A 197 -15.05 20.10 9.96
CA ALA A 197 -15.02 20.26 11.41
C ALA A 197 -14.68 21.71 11.82
N ASN A 198 -13.63 22.31 11.26
CA ASN A 198 -13.24 23.69 11.58
C ASN A 198 -14.33 24.70 11.19
N ALA A 199 -15.03 24.49 10.06
CA ALA A 199 -16.15 25.32 9.65
C ALA A 199 -17.35 25.23 10.61
N LEU A 200 -17.55 24.09 11.26
CA LEU A 200 -18.63 23.87 12.24
C LEU A 200 -18.28 24.41 13.63
N THR A 201 -17.02 24.28 14.04
CA THR A 201 -16.53 24.72 15.37
C THR A 201 -16.09 26.20 15.38
N ASN A 202 -16.20 26.91 14.24
CA ASN A 202 -15.77 28.31 14.07
C ASN A 202 -14.29 28.53 14.44
N SER A 203 -13.46 27.51 14.21
CA SER A 203 -12.04 27.53 14.51
C SER A 203 -11.27 28.21 13.38
N THR A 204 -10.38 29.16 13.70
CA THR A 204 -9.56 29.90 12.72
C THR A 204 -8.28 29.17 12.29
N HIS A 205 -8.16 27.88 12.61
CA HIS A 205 -6.98 27.10 12.26
C HIS A 205 -6.95 26.77 10.77
N SER A 206 -5.96 27.34 10.07
CA SER A 206 -5.67 27.05 8.66
C SER A 206 -5.23 25.59 8.49
N VAL A 207 -5.93 24.85 7.63
CA VAL A 207 -5.60 23.46 7.33
C VAL A 207 -4.65 23.43 6.13
N ASN A 208 -3.35 23.59 6.42
CA ASN A 208 -2.30 23.47 5.40
C ASN A 208 -2.19 22.01 4.92
N GLY A 209 -1.87 21.81 3.64
CA GLY A 209 -1.62 20.48 3.10
C GLY A 209 -0.49 19.73 3.84
N THR A 210 -0.46 18.40 3.71
CA THR A 210 0.65 17.58 4.22
C THR A 210 1.87 17.67 3.29
N SER A 211 3.04 17.26 3.79
CA SER A 211 4.31 17.22 3.03
C SER A 211 4.25 16.41 1.73
N SER A 212 3.27 15.51 1.60
CA SER A 212 3.00 14.70 0.41
C SER A 212 1.89 15.23 -0.49
N VAL A 213 1.01 16.11 0.01
CA VAL A 213 -0.15 16.66 -0.71
C VAL A 213 -0.21 18.15 -0.41
N GLN A 214 0.38 18.94 -1.29
CA GLN A 214 0.37 20.39 -1.17
C GLN A 214 -1.05 20.90 -1.46
N TYR A 215 -1.62 21.57 -0.47
CA TYR A 215 -2.92 22.22 -0.56
C TYR A 215 -2.78 23.63 -0.02
N SER A 216 -3.35 24.59 -0.74
CA SER A 216 -3.43 25.99 -0.32
C SER A 216 -4.87 26.30 0.07
N GLU A 217 -5.04 26.93 1.23
CA GLU A 217 -6.33 27.41 1.74
C GLU A 217 -7.08 28.21 0.68
N GLY A 218 -8.31 27.79 0.35
CA GLY A 218 -9.18 28.42 -0.66
C GLY A 218 -9.55 27.53 -1.85
N GLU A 219 -8.86 26.41 -2.04
CA GLU A 219 -9.21 25.45 -3.10
C GLU A 219 -10.40 24.54 -2.72
N SER A 220 -11.26 24.24 -3.70
CA SER A 220 -12.47 23.42 -3.52
C SER A 220 -12.15 22.01 -3.00
N LEU A 221 -13.04 21.41 -2.22
CA LEU A 221 -12.85 20.04 -1.70
C LEU A 221 -12.64 19.01 -2.82
N ASN A 222 -13.22 19.23 -4.00
CA ASN A 222 -13.05 18.37 -5.16
C ASN A 222 -11.58 18.30 -5.59
N THR A 223 -10.86 19.44 -5.63
CA THR A 223 -9.47 19.46 -6.10
C THR A 223 -8.53 18.71 -5.16
N VAL A 224 -8.81 18.70 -3.85
CA VAL A 224 -8.05 17.90 -2.87
C VAL A 224 -8.14 16.41 -3.15
N VAL A 225 -9.36 15.90 -3.33
CA VAL A 225 -9.58 14.47 -3.58
C VAL A 225 -8.97 14.06 -4.92
N PHE A 226 -9.09 14.91 -5.94
CA PHE A 226 -8.46 14.67 -7.25
C PHE A 226 -6.94 14.71 -7.19
N ASN A 227 -6.33 15.60 -6.41
CA ASN A 227 -4.87 15.68 -6.26
C ASN A 227 -4.29 14.45 -5.53
N VAL A 228 -4.98 13.99 -4.48
CA VAL A 228 -4.64 12.73 -3.79
C VAL A 228 -4.77 11.55 -4.76
N ALA A 229 -5.87 11.45 -5.51
CA ALA A 229 -6.06 10.38 -6.49
C ALA A 229 -5.01 10.41 -7.61
N ALA A 230 -4.67 11.60 -8.13
CA ALA A 230 -3.62 11.78 -9.13
C ALA A 230 -2.25 11.31 -8.61
N SER A 231 -1.94 11.62 -7.35
CA SER A 231 -0.71 11.15 -6.69
C SER A 231 -0.67 9.62 -6.59
N MET A 232 -1.80 8.97 -6.27
CA MET A 232 -1.87 7.50 -6.21
C MET A 232 -1.66 6.86 -7.58
N ILE A 233 -2.27 7.42 -8.62
CA ILE A 233 -2.11 6.95 -10.01
C ILE A 233 -0.64 7.07 -10.44
N GLN A 234 -0.01 8.20 -10.13
CA GLN A 234 1.39 8.43 -10.47
C GLN A 234 2.34 7.43 -9.78
N ILE A 235 2.11 7.12 -8.50
CA ILE A 235 2.87 6.09 -7.78
C ILE A 235 2.65 4.71 -8.43
N ALA A 236 1.40 4.37 -8.76
CA ALA A 236 1.05 3.09 -9.37
C ALA A 236 1.71 2.89 -10.74
N ILE A 237 1.70 3.93 -11.60
CA ILE A 237 2.42 3.92 -12.89
C ILE A 237 3.92 3.71 -12.65
N GLY A 238 4.49 4.43 -11.67
CA GLY A 238 5.90 4.31 -11.34
C GLY A 238 6.30 2.89 -10.95
N ILE A 239 5.50 2.24 -10.10
CA ILE A 239 5.73 0.87 -9.65
C ILE A 239 5.57 -0.12 -10.82
N ALA A 240 4.51 0.02 -11.63
CA ALA A 240 4.27 -0.87 -12.77
C ALA A 240 5.41 -0.82 -13.79
N VAL A 241 5.90 0.39 -14.11
CA VAL A 241 7.04 0.57 -15.03
C VAL A 241 8.31 -0.03 -14.43
N GLY A 242 8.58 0.19 -13.14
CA GLY A 242 9.75 -0.36 -12.46
C GLY A 242 9.77 -1.89 -12.46
N LEU A 243 8.64 -2.52 -12.13
CA LEU A 243 8.50 -3.98 -12.15
C LEU A 243 8.62 -4.55 -13.56
N PHE A 244 8.05 -3.90 -14.57
CA PHE A 244 8.15 -4.35 -15.97
C PHE A 244 9.59 -4.29 -16.50
N ILE A 245 10.32 -3.19 -16.23
CA ILE A 245 11.73 -3.07 -16.61
C ILE A 245 12.56 -4.14 -15.89
N SER A 246 12.28 -4.42 -14.62
CA SER A 246 12.99 -5.48 -13.88
C SER A 246 12.86 -6.86 -14.54
N ALA A 247 11.68 -7.17 -15.11
CA ALA A 247 11.45 -8.42 -15.80
C ALA A 247 12.25 -8.50 -17.12
N LEU A 248 12.33 -7.40 -17.86
CA LEU A 248 13.15 -7.32 -19.09
C LEU A 248 14.64 -7.53 -18.82
N ILE A 249 15.15 -6.96 -17.71
CA ILE A 249 16.57 -7.08 -17.34
C ILE A 249 16.95 -8.54 -17.02
N ILE A 250 16.07 -9.27 -16.35
CA ILE A 250 16.37 -10.64 -15.88
C ILE A 250 16.07 -11.70 -16.95
N TYR A 251 15.09 -11.44 -17.81
CA TYR A 251 14.67 -12.34 -18.88
C TYR A 251 14.82 -11.71 -20.28
N PRO A 252 16.04 -11.28 -20.68
CA PRO A 252 16.24 -10.59 -21.97
C PRO A 252 16.10 -11.52 -23.18
N LEU A 253 16.26 -12.84 -23.01
CA LEU A 253 16.26 -13.83 -24.10
C LEU A 253 15.09 -14.80 -23.88
N GLY A 254 13.97 -14.53 -24.56
CA GLY A 254 12.71 -15.26 -24.41
C GLY A 254 12.83 -16.74 -24.75
N LYS A 255 12.68 -17.61 -23.74
CA LYS A 255 12.43 -19.04 -23.95
C LYS A 255 10.91 -19.28 -23.91
N ARG A 256 10.38 -19.88 -24.99
CA ARG A 256 8.94 -20.07 -25.31
C ARG A 256 8.07 -20.83 -24.28
N ARG A 257 8.52 -21.14 -23.07
CA ARG A 257 7.77 -21.94 -22.07
C ARG A 257 8.08 -21.62 -20.61
N SER A 258 8.25 -20.35 -20.25
CA SER A 258 8.14 -19.96 -18.85
C SER A 258 7.09 -18.88 -18.76
N GLY A 259 6.06 -19.14 -17.96
CA GLY A 259 4.92 -18.24 -17.78
C GLY A 259 5.44 -16.84 -17.46
N LEU A 260 5.23 -15.93 -18.42
CA LEU A 260 5.55 -14.51 -18.35
C LEU A 260 4.72 -13.76 -17.28
N PHE A 261 4.04 -14.51 -16.41
CA PHE A 261 3.11 -14.07 -15.37
C PHE A 261 3.41 -14.79 -14.04
N SER A 262 4.68 -15.04 -13.73
CA SER A 262 5.10 -15.42 -12.37
C SER A 262 5.46 -14.18 -11.53
N PHE A 263 4.66 -13.12 -11.63
CA PHE A 263 4.70 -11.97 -10.73
C PHE A 263 3.32 -11.82 -10.08
#